data_AF-A0A965AEG5-F1
#
_entry.id   AF-A0A965AEG5-F1
#
_cell.length_a   1.000
_cell.length_b   1.000
_cell.length_c   1.000
_cell.angle_alpha   90.00
_cell.angle_beta   90.00
_cell.angle_gamma   90.00
#
_symmetry.space_group_name_H-M   'P 1'
#
loop_
_entity.id
_entity.type
_entity.pdbx_description
1 polymer ?
#
loop_
_entity_poly.entity_id
_entity_poly.type
_entity_poly.pdbx_seq_one_letter_code
_entity_poly.pdbx_strand_id
1 'polypeptide(L)'
;MATIYLSIILLYEGKVILEWSLPKGIISWLILGYAVYGILSILLVHPVRHNEGNNWIRNYSRLFYILMVPLLPLLILAIVERIQSYGITELRYVVLVLAAWLTGITLYFLFSKQQNIKAIPVSLAILAMVGAWGPQSASSISENSQRNRLIRLFDSQGSWKDNKLQPMPANIADSVGNETLDQLRFITERYGAASLSKILMQNINDSIAQRDTIKNRYTKRYAGTELLRRELGLKSYYPSGGNNYIEYYQGSTAADDFASEGYSRVFSINWYNQGKMKSSILQDGDTLRIEVGEKIYKTSLLSIYRNIETLEDTESRNKMEPNKLMLFFDQKIDSGKLVIRQINYEKDSLGRKLNNLEGFLLHN
;
A
#
# COMPACT_ATOMS: atom_id res chain seq x y z
N MET A 1 5.07 13.83 33.40
CA MET A 1 4.83 13.22 32.08
C MET A 1 5.86 13.65 31.04
N ALA A 2 6.00 14.95 30.72
CA ALA A 2 6.97 15.44 29.72
C ALA A 2 8.44 15.09 30.02
N THR A 3 8.84 15.06 31.30
CA THR A 3 10.19 14.68 31.73
C THR A 3 10.49 13.20 31.49
N ILE A 4 9.54 12.30 31.74
CA ILE A 4 9.71 10.85 31.49
C ILE A 4 9.85 10.61 29.98
N TYR A 5 9.01 11.27 29.18
CA TYR A 5 9.05 11.17 27.72
C TYR A 5 10.38 11.72 27.15
N LEU A 6 10.85 12.87 27.65
CA LEU A 6 12.16 13.42 27.32
C LEU A 6 13.29 12.44 27.71
N SER A 7 13.25 11.87 28.91
CA SER A 7 14.28 10.93 29.38
C SER A 7 14.35 9.69 28.49
N ILE A 8 13.20 9.16 28.06
CA ILE A 8 13.17 8.03 27.10
C ILE A 8 13.82 8.45 25.78
N ILE A 9 13.51 9.65 25.27
CA ILE A 9 14.12 10.16 24.04
C ILE A 9 15.64 10.30 24.22
N LEU A 10 16.12 10.98 25.26
CA LEU A 10 17.54 11.21 25.49
C LEU A 10 18.33 9.91 25.69
N LEU A 11 17.77 8.92 26.39
CA LEU A 11 18.39 7.58 26.50
C LEU A 11 18.47 6.90 25.14
N TYR A 12 17.44 7.07 24.32
CA TYR A 12 17.43 6.55 22.94
C TYR A 12 18.46 7.25 22.06
N GLU A 13 18.62 8.57 22.18
CA GLU A 13 19.68 9.31 21.46
C GLU A 13 21.07 8.84 21.89
N GLY A 14 21.30 8.65 23.18
CA GLY A 14 22.55 8.09 23.70
C GLY A 14 22.84 6.73 23.06
N LYS A 15 21.82 5.87 22.94
CA LYS A 15 21.93 4.58 22.25
C LYS A 15 22.30 4.75 20.77
N VAL A 16 21.68 5.68 20.05
CA VAL A 16 21.99 5.93 18.62
C VAL A 16 23.41 6.44 18.42
N ILE A 17 23.89 7.33 19.30
CA ILE A 17 25.26 7.86 19.26
C ILE A 17 26.29 6.74 19.55
N LEU A 18 25.95 5.80 20.45
CA LEU A 18 26.82 4.67 20.80
C LEU A 18 26.84 3.56 19.75
N GLU A 19 25.68 3.20 19.19
CA GLU A 19 25.55 2.09 18.24
C GLU A 19 25.78 2.50 16.79
N TRP A 20 25.80 3.81 16.48
CA TRP A 20 25.85 4.36 15.11
C TRP A 20 24.81 3.75 14.15
N SER A 21 23.78 3.13 14.70
CA SER A 21 22.67 2.55 13.96
C SER A 21 21.45 3.42 14.19
N LEU A 22 20.86 3.95 13.12
CA LEU A 22 19.65 4.76 13.17
C LEU A 22 18.43 3.84 13.21
N PRO A 23 17.69 3.78 14.33
CA PRO A 23 16.45 3.02 14.38
C PRO A 23 15.44 3.51 13.35
N LYS A 24 14.82 2.56 12.66
CA LYS A 24 13.99 2.83 11.49
C LYS A 24 12.74 3.65 11.85
N GLY A 25 12.79 4.95 11.59
CA GLY A 25 11.63 5.76 11.26
C GLY A 25 10.72 6.27 12.37
N ILE A 26 10.90 5.81 13.61
CA ILE A 26 10.10 6.26 14.77
C ILE A 26 10.69 7.53 15.38
N ILE A 27 12.02 7.69 15.33
CA ILE A 27 12.76 8.81 15.94
C ILE A 27 12.17 10.17 15.54
N SER A 28 11.96 10.39 14.25
CA SER A 28 11.47 11.68 13.76
C SER A 28 10.11 12.04 14.34
N TRP A 29 9.22 11.05 14.51
CA TRP A 29 7.90 11.28 15.11
C TRP A 29 7.98 11.58 16.61
N LEU A 30 8.91 10.95 17.33
CA LEU A 30 9.12 11.21 18.76
C LEU A 30 9.65 12.63 18.99
N ILE A 31 10.67 13.03 18.22
CA ILE A 31 11.26 14.37 18.33
C ILE A 31 10.23 15.44 17.96
N LEU A 32 9.48 15.25 16.86
CA LEU A 32 8.41 16.17 16.48
C LEU A 32 7.30 16.24 17.54
N GLY A 33 6.90 15.10 18.12
CA GLY A 33 5.92 15.06 19.20
C GLY A 33 6.38 15.83 20.44
N TYR A 34 7.64 15.64 20.85
CA TYR A 34 8.26 16.41 21.93
C TYR A 34 8.28 17.91 21.62
N ALA A 35 8.66 18.27 20.39
CA ALA A 35 8.71 19.67 19.94
C ALA A 35 7.33 20.34 20.00
N VAL A 36 6.30 19.68 19.45
CA VAL A 36 4.92 20.18 19.46
C VAL A 36 4.42 20.34 20.89
N TYR A 37 4.61 19.34 21.75
CA TYR A 37 4.18 19.40 23.14
C TYR A 37 4.85 20.56 23.90
N GLY A 38 6.17 20.72 23.76
CA GLY A 38 6.91 21.77 24.45
C GLY A 38 6.56 23.17 23.93
N ILE A 39 6.45 23.35 22.61
CA ILE A 39 6.06 24.63 22.01
C ILE A 39 4.64 25.02 22.44
N LEU A 40 3.67 24.10 22.41
CA LEU A 40 2.32 24.36 22.88
C LEU A 40 2.28 24.69 24.38
N SER A 41 3.07 23.99 25.20
CA SER A 41 3.20 24.28 26.63
C SER A 41 3.71 25.70 26.85
N ILE A 42 4.71 26.14 26.09
CA ILE A 42 5.23 27.52 26.17
C ILE A 42 4.18 28.54 25.72
N LEU A 43 3.45 28.27 24.64
CA LEU A 43 2.39 29.15 24.13
C LEU A 43 1.25 29.34 25.14
N LEU A 44 0.81 28.25 25.78
CA LEU A 44 -0.28 28.27 26.78
C LEU A 44 0.11 28.97 28.08
N VAL A 45 1.37 28.82 28.50
CA VAL A 45 1.88 29.43 29.74
C VAL A 45 2.29 30.90 29.53
N HIS A 46 2.55 31.31 28.28
CA HIS A 46 2.93 32.68 27.93
C HIS A 46 1.99 33.80 28.45
N PRO A 47 0.64 33.71 28.38
CA PRO A 47 -0.23 34.77 28.91
C PRO A 47 -0.02 35.07 30.40
N VAL A 48 0.41 34.09 31.20
CA VAL A 48 0.64 34.22 32.65
C VAL A 48 2.04 34.77 32.98
N ARG A 49 2.85 35.08 31.95
CA ARG A 49 4.24 35.55 32.10
C ARG A 49 4.35 37.00 32.61
N HIS A 50 3.31 37.82 32.47
CA HIS A 50 3.34 39.25 32.83
C HIS A 50 3.04 39.52 34.32
N ASN A 51 2.73 38.51 35.12
CA ASN A 51 2.60 38.66 36.57
C ASN A 51 3.99 38.65 37.22
N GLU A 52 4.25 39.64 38.08
CA GLU A 52 5.51 39.79 38.80
C GLU A 52 5.86 38.50 39.58
N GLY A 53 7.07 37.97 39.38
CA GLY A 53 7.56 36.75 40.06
C GLY A 53 7.76 35.51 39.18
N ASN A 54 7.29 35.49 37.93
CA ASN A 54 7.25 34.27 37.10
C ASN A 54 8.55 33.93 36.32
N ASN A 55 9.73 34.15 36.93
CA ASN A 55 11.04 33.83 36.32
C ASN A 55 11.19 32.36 35.89
N TRP A 56 10.43 31.45 36.50
CA TRP A 56 10.41 30.02 36.16
C TRP A 56 9.98 29.77 34.71
N ILE A 57 9.04 30.55 34.16
CA ILE A 57 8.58 30.42 32.77
C ILE A 57 9.72 30.72 31.78
N ARG A 58 10.54 31.74 32.09
CA ARG A 58 11.71 32.10 31.28
C ARG A 58 12.77 30.99 31.31
N ASN A 59 13.01 30.41 32.49
CA ASN A 59 13.95 29.30 32.65
C ASN A 59 13.46 28.04 31.94
N TYR A 60 12.18 27.70 32.06
CA TYR A 60 11.55 26.58 31.38
C TYR A 60 11.68 26.68 29.86
N SER A 61 11.33 27.84 29.28
CA SER A 61 11.44 28.07 27.84
C SER A 61 12.90 27.94 27.37
N ARG A 62 13.86 28.51 28.11
CA ARG A 62 15.28 28.41 27.77
C ARG A 62 15.78 26.97 27.84
N LEU A 63 15.42 26.23 28.89
CA LEU A 63 15.80 24.83 29.06
C LEU A 63 15.23 23.96 27.95
N PHE A 64 13.97 24.16 27.56
CA PHE A 64 13.36 23.46 26.43
C PHE A 64 14.16 23.64 25.14
N TYR A 65 14.49 24.88 24.76
CA TYR A 65 15.26 25.13 23.54
C TYR A 65 16.70 24.62 23.61
N ILE A 66 17.34 24.63 24.79
CA ILE A 66 18.65 24.01 24.99
C ILE A 66 18.56 22.49 24.76
N LEU A 67 17.54 21.84 25.31
CA LEU A 67 17.30 20.40 25.12
C LEU A 67 16.95 20.04 23.68
N MET A 68 16.40 20.98 22.89
CA MET A 68 16.16 20.78 21.46
C MET A 68 17.45 20.75 20.64
N VAL A 69 18.51 21.44 21.06
CA VAL A 69 19.78 21.50 20.31
C VAL A 69 20.35 20.11 19.98
N PRO A 70 20.48 19.14 20.91
CA PRO A 70 20.94 17.80 20.56
C PRO A 70 19.95 16.99 19.71
N LEU A 71 18.64 17.21 19.88
CA LEU A 71 17.59 16.51 19.13
C LEU A 71 17.56 16.89 17.64
N LEU A 72 17.92 18.14 17.30
CA LEU A 72 17.78 18.67 15.94
C LEU A 72 18.72 18.01 14.91
N PRO A 73 20.04 17.88 15.15
CA PRO A 73 20.91 17.12 14.26
C PRO A 73 20.42 15.69 14.04
N LEU A 74 19.95 15.02 15.09
CA LEU A 74 19.43 13.66 14.98
C LEU A 74 18.18 13.60 14.09
N LEU A 75 17.24 14.55 14.27
CA LEU A 75 16.05 14.67 13.42
C LEU A 75 16.43 14.84 11.94
N ILE A 76 17.40 15.72 11.67
CA ILE A 76 17.90 16.01 10.31
C ILE A 76 18.57 14.76 9.71
N LEU A 77 19.46 14.09 10.46
CA LEU A 77 20.13 12.87 9.98
C LEU A 77 19.13 11.76 9.68
N ALA A 78 18.16 11.53 10.59
CA ALA A 78 17.13 10.51 10.41
C ALA A 78 16.25 10.74 9.17
N ILE A 79 15.90 12.01 8.87
CA ILE A 79 15.09 12.30 7.68
C ILE A 79 15.91 12.24 6.39
N VAL A 80 17.18 12.67 6.42
CA VAL A 80 18.09 12.62 5.27
C VAL A 80 18.35 11.16 4.87
N GLU A 81 18.62 10.27 5.81
CA GLU A 81 18.80 8.84 5.57
C GLU A 81 17.56 8.24 4.87
N ARG A 82 16.35 8.60 5.34
CA ARG A 82 15.09 8.16 4.72
C ARG A 82 14.89 8.70 3.31
N ILE A 83 15.25 9.95 3.07
CA ILE A 83 15.17 10.55 1.73
C ILE A 83 16.15 9.87 0.77
N GLN A 84 17.37 9.59 1.21
CA GLN A 84 18.37 8.90 0.40
C GLN A 84 17.96 7.46 0.07
N SER A 85 17.42 6.74 1.05
CA SER A 85 17.05 5.31 0.90
C SER A 85 15.80 5.10 0.03
N TYR A 86 14.84 6.01 0.10
CA TYR A 86 13.49 5.79 -0.45
C TYR A 86 12.97 6.92 -1.34
N GLY A 87 13.77 7.97 -1.58
CA GLY A 87 13.38 9.18 -2.30
C GLY A 87 12.54 10.16 -1.46
N ILE A 88 12.23 11.33 -2.04
CA ILE A 88 11.37 12.32 -1.37
C ILE A 88 9.91 11.92 -1.54
N THR A 89 9.20 11.80 -0.42
CA THR A 89 7.74 11.72 -0.39
C THR A 89 7.19 12.97 0.28
N GLU A 90 5.90 13.24 0.12
CA GLU A 90 5.26 14.43 0.72
C GLU A 90 5.51 14.53 2.22
N LEU A 91 5.28 13.43 2.95
CA LEU A 91 5.49 13.38 4.40
C LEU A 91 6.95 13.63 4.77
N ARG A 92 7.90 13.05 4.01
CA ARG A 92 9.34 13.25 4.29
C ARG A 92 9.76 14.69 4.04
N TYR A 93 9.21 15.31 2.99
CA TYR A 93 9.45 16.72 2.70
C TYR A 93 8.89 17.62 3.82
N VAL A 94 7.67 17.37 4.29
CA VAL A 94 7.08 18.13 5.42
C VAL A 94 7.95 18.00 6.67
N VAL A 95 8.42 16.80 7.00
CA VAL A 95 9.32 16.58 8.15
C VAL A 95 10.64 17.34 7.96
N LEU A 96 11.23 17.34 6.77
CA LEU A 96 12.46 18.08 6.48
C LEU A 96 12.28 19.60 6.67
N VAL A 97 11.18 20.15 6.13
CA VAL A 97 10.85 21.57 6.26
C VAL A 97 10.58 21.93 7.73
N LEU A 98 9.87 21.09 8.47
CA LEU A 98 9.64 21.27 9.91
C LEU A 98 10.94 21.18 10.72
N ALA A 99 11.87 20.29 10.35
CA ALA A 99 13.18 20.22 11.00
C ALA A 99 13.99 21.50 10.80
N ALA A 100 14.00 22.05 9.58
CA ALA A 100 14.63 23.33 9.27
C ALA A 100 13.96 24.49 10.05
N TRP A 101 12.63 24.51 10.07
CA TRP A 101 11.86 25.51 10.82
C TRP A 101 12.11 25.43 12.34
N LEU A 102 12.10 24.23 12.93
CA LEU A 102 12.40 24.00 14.34
C LEU A 102 13.82 24.43 14.68
N THR A 103 14.78 24.20 13.77
CA THR A 103 16.15 24.69 13.92
C THR A 103 16.16 26.21 13.96
N GLY A 104 15.51 26.89 13.01
CA GLY A 104 15.41 28.35 12.98
C GLY A 104 14.75 28.94 14.24
N ILE A 105 13.63 28.36 14.69
CA ILE A 105 12.93 28.77 15.91
C ILE A 105 13.81 28.56 17.15
N THR A 106 14.47 27.41 17.26
CA THR A 106 15.34 27.10 18.41
C THR A 106 16.51 28.09 18.49
N LEU A 107 17.17 28.38 17.35
CA LEU A 107 18.23 29.38 17.28
C LEU A 107 17.71 30.79 17.61
N TYR A 108 16.53 31.17 17.11
CA TYR A 108 15.91 32.46 17.41
C TYR A 108 15.68 32.64 18.92
N PHE A 109 15.08 31.65 19.61
CA PHE A 109 14.84 31.75 21.06
C PHE A 109 16.11 31.56 21.91
N LEU A 110 17.17 30.93 21.38
CA LEU A 110 18.42 30.79 22.12
C LEU A 110 19.29 32.06 22.05
N PHE A 111 19.34 32.70 20.89
CA PHE A 111 20.27 33.81 20.62
C PHE A 111 19.62 35.21 20.56
N SER A 112 18.30 35.31 20.32
CA SER A 112 17.65 36.62 20.24
C SER A 112 17.55 37.30 21.62
N LYS A 113 17.95 38.57 21.68
CA LYS A 113 17.81 39.44 22.86
C LYS A 113 16.35 39.85 23.12
N GLN A 114 15.53 39.93 22.07
CA GLN A 114 14.11 40.27 22.16
C GLN A 114 13.29 39.16 21.50
N GLN A 115 12.66 38.33 22.33
CA GLN A 115 11.92 37.15 21.90
C GLN A 115 10.44 37.48 21.77
N ASN A 116 9.88 37.30 20.57
CA ASN A 116 8.46 37.45 20.33
C ASN A 116 7.81 36.07 20.18
N ILE A 117 6.94 35.69 21.11
CA ILE A 117 6.25 34.40 21.08
C ILE A 117 5.36 34.24 19.82
N LYS A 118 4.87 35.36 19.26
CA LYS A 118 4.07 35.37 18.02
C LYS A 118 4.87 34.87 16.81
N ALA A 119 6.20 34.88 16.88
CA ALA A 119 7.05 34.35 15.82
C ALA A 119 6.74 32.88 15.50
N ILE A 120 6.36 32.07 16.50
CA ILE A 120 6.03 30.66 16.32
C ILE A 120 4.81 30.49 15.39
N PRO A 121 3.59 30.93 15.75
CA PRO A 121 2.42 30.74 14.90
C PRO A 121 2.50 31.52 13.59
N VAL A 122 3.09 32.72 13.58
CA VAL A 122 3.21 33.54 12.35
C VAL A 122 4.14 32.87 11.33
N SER A 123 5.33 32.43 11.75
CA SER A 123 6.26 31.77 10.82
C SER A 123 5.72 30.42 10.35
N LEU A 124 5.02 29.67 11.22
CA LEU A 124 4.38 28.41 10.83
C LEU A 124 3.25 28.66 9.82
N ALA A 125 2.44 29.71 10.01
CA ALA A 125 1.38 30.08 9.07
C ALA A 125 1.96 30.49 7.70
N ILE A 126 3.01 31.30 7.68
CA ILE A 126 3.72 31.68 6.46
C ILE A 126 4.25 30.43 5.75
N LEU A 127 4.90 29.53 6.49
CA LEU A 127 5.47 28.30 5.97
C LEU A 127 4.37 27.37 5.40
N ALA A 128 3.22 27.27 6.08
CA ALA A 128 2.09 26.50 5.60
C ALA A 128 1.48 27.11 4.32
N MET A 129 1.33 28.43 4.25
CA MET A 129 0.83 29.12 3.05
C MET A 129 1.77 28.92 1.86
N VAL A 130 3.09 29.10 2.07
CA VAL A 130 4.10 28.90 1.03
C VAL A 130 4.18 27.42 0.61
N GLY A 131 4.02 26.48 1.55
CA GLY A 131 4.05 25.05 1.29
C GLY A 131 2.77 24.46 0.69
N ALA A 132 1.65 25.19 0.74
CA ALA A 132 0.37 24.71 0.24
C ALA A 132 0.26 24.74 -1.30
N TRP A 133 0.89 25.72 -1.96
CA TRP A 133 0.76 25.92 -3.40
C TRP A 133 2.10 26.14 -4.09
N GLY A 134 2.18 25.80 -5.37
CA GLY A 134 3.34 26.08 -6.22
C GLY A 134 4.37 24.95 -6.31
N PRO A 135 5.51 25.21 -6.99
CA PRO A 135 6.56 24.23 -7.22
C PRO A 135 7.27 23.77 -5.94
N GLN A 136 7.28 24.61 -4.90
CA GLN A 136 7.84 24.29 -3.58
C GLN A 136 6.91 23.47 -2.68
N SER A 137 5.69 23.15 -3.14
CA SER A 137 4.75 22.36 -2.35
C SER A 137 5.24 20.92 -2.17
N ALA A 138 4.79 20.27 -1.09
CA ALA A 138 5.16 18.89 -0.81
C ALA A 138 4.79 17.95 -1.96
N SER A 139 3.61 18.15 -2.57
CA SER A 139 3.15 17.36 -3.71
C SER A 139 4.00 17.58 -4.95
N SER A 140 4.32 18.82 -5.31
CA SER A 140 5.15 19.14 -6.49
C SER A 140 6.56 18.55 -6.39
N ILE A 141 7.22 18.72 -5.24
CA ILE A 141 8.58 18.20 -5.02
C ILE A 141 8.58 16.67 -4.98
N SER A 142 7.61 16.07 -4.30
CA SER A 142 7.46 14.62 -4.20
C SER A 142 7.15 13.99 -5.56
N GLU A 143 6.21 14.55 -6.33
CA GLU A 143 5.89 14.11 -7.69
C GLU A 143 7.12 14.18 -8.61
N ASN A 144 7.85 15.29 -8.60
CA ASN A 144 9.05 15.45 -9.43
C ASN A 144 10.17 14.48 -9.02
N SER A 145 10.39 14.30 -7.72
CA SER A 145 11.39 13.37 -7.20
C SER A 145 11.09 11.92 -7.58
N GLN A 146 9.85 11.48 -7.39
CA GLN A 146 9.43 10.11 -7.74
C GLN A 146 9.45 9.87 -9.25
N ARG A 147 9.03 10.86 -10.05
CA ARG A 147 9.14 10.80 -11.52
C ARG A 147 10.59 10.66 -11.98
N ASN A 148 11.50 11.46 -11.44
CA ASN A 148 12.91 11.39 -11.81
C ASN A 148 13.55 10.07 -11.39
N ARG A 149 13.15 9.49 -10.25
CA ARG A 149 13.56 8.15 -9.84
C ARG A 149 13.07 7.09 -10.82
N LEU A 150 11.81 7.18 -11.25
CA LEU A 150 11.24 6.28 -12.25
C LEU A 150 11.99 6.36 -13.58
N ILE A 151 12.26 7.59 -14.06
CA ILE A 151 13.04 7.81 -15.29
C ILE A 151 14.43 7.16 -15.16
N ARG A 152 15.12 7.33 -14.03
CA ARG A 152 16.44 6.70 -13.80
C ARG A 152 16.37 5.18 -13.82
N LEU A 153 15.30 4.58 -13.29
CA LEU A 153 15.12 3.13 -13.37
C LEU A 153 14.97 2.67 -14.82
N PHE A 154 14.11 3.31 -15.61
CA PHE A 154 13.96 2.98 -17.04
C PHE A 154 15.24 3.23 -17.84
N ASP A 155 15.93 4.33 -17.58
CA ASP A 155 17.19 4.69 -18.23
C ASP A 155 18.29 3.66 -17.94
N SER A 156 18.40 3.19 -16.69
CA SER A 156 19.34 2.13 -16.31
C SER A 156 19.10 0.79 -17.04
N GLN A 157 17.88 0.57 -17.53
CA GLN A 157 17.49 -0.61 -18.31
C GLN A 157 17.42 -0.32 -19.83
N GLY A 158 17.93 0.82 -20.30
CA GLY A 158 17.89 1.22 -21.72
C GLY A 158 16.49 1.49 -22.26
N SER A 159 15.52 1.67 -21.38
CA SER A 159 14.07 1.78 -21.66
C SER A 159 13.56 3.22 -21.52
N TRP A 160 14.46 4.20 -21.59
CA TRP A 160 14.14 5.63 -21.66
C TRP A 160 14.65 6.19 -23.00
N LYS A 161 13.73 6.54 -23.90
CA LYS A 161 14.06 7.05 -25.25
C LYS A 161 13.10 8.14 -25.66
N ASP A 162 13.60 9.18 -26.31
CA ASP A 162 12.80 10.32 -26.82
C ASP A 162 11.91 10.98 -25.76
N ASN A 163 12.42 11.08 -24.52
CA ASN A 163 11.67 11.55 -23.35
C ASN A 163 10.42 10.72 -23.01
N LYS A 164 10.38 9.45 -23.44
CA LYS A 164 9.29 8.51 -23.20
C LYS A 164 9.80 7.21 -22.57
N LEU A 165 9.00 6.67 -21.66
CA LEU A 165 9.17 5.33 -21.11
C LEU A 165 8.83 4.33 -22.21
N GLN A 166 9.76 3.42 -22.47
CA GLN A 166 9.63 2.31 -23.40
C GLN A 166 9.42 1.01 -22.63
N PRO A 167 8.89 -0.06 -23.26
CA PRO A 167 8.76 -1.35 -22.62
C PRO A 167 10.12 -1.86 -22.13
N MET A 168 10.17 -2.34 -20.88
CA MET A 168 11.37 -2.93 -20.31
C MET A 168 11.72 -4.27 -20.99
N PRO A 169 13.02 -4.64 -21.02
CA PRO A 169 13.43 -5.91 -21.60
C PRO A 169 12.95 -7.09 -20.73
N ALA A 170 12.72 -8.25 -21.35
CA ALA A 170 12.17 -9.43 -20.67
C ALA A 170 13.06 -9.98 -19.53
N ASN A 171 14.35 -9.65 -19.54
CA ASN A 171 15.36 -10.17 -18.60
C ASN A 171 15.68 -9.21 -17.44
N ILE A 172 14.83 -8.23 -17.12
CA ILE A 172 15.02 -7.42 -15.91
C ILE A 172 14.97 -8.27 -14.63
N ALA A 173 15.76 -7.85 -13.63
CA ALA A 173 15.71 -8.42 -12.29
C ALA A 173 14.38 -8.10 -11.61
N ASP A 174 13.85 -9.06 -10.85
CA ASP A 174 12.53 -8.92 -10.21
C ASP A 174 12.51 -7.75 -9.21
N SER A 175 13.63 -7.46 -8.53
CA SER A 175 13.76 -6.30 -7.65
C SER A 175 13.52 -4.98 -8.39
N VAL A 176 14.07 -4.83 -9.60
CA VAL A 176 13.91 -3.62 -10.44
C VAL A 176 12.46 -3.52 -10.94
N GLY A 177 11.88 -4.64 -11.40
CA GLY A 177 10.48 -4.67 -11.82
C GLY A 177 9.52 -4.28 -10.69
N ASN A 178 9.74 -4.83 -9.50
CA ASN A 178 8.93 -4.56 -8.31
C ASN A 178 9.04 -3.11 -7.84
N GLU A 179 10.26 -2.58 -7.75
CA GLU A 179 10.48 -1.18 -7.41
C GLU A 179 9.81 -0.23 -8.42
N THR A 180 9.89 -0.57 -9.71
CA THR A 180 9.26 0.20 -10.79
C THR A 180 7.73 0.21 -10.66
N LEU A 181 7.12 -0.95 -10.41
CA LEU A 181 5.68 -1.06 -10.21
C LEU A 181 5.20 -0.31 -8.97
N ASP A 182 5.95 -0.39 -7.86
CA ASP A 182 5.63 0.35 -6.65
C ASP A 182 5.67 1.86 -6.88
N GLN A 183 6.63 2.36 -7.66
CA GLN A 183 6.72 3.77 -8.01
C GLN A 183 5.57 4.20 -8.94
N LEU A 184 5.28 3.43 -9.98
CA LEU A 184 4.16 3.70 -10.90
C LEU A 184 2.82 3.73 -10.15
N ARG A 185 2.61 2.75 -9.27
CA ARG A 185 1.43 2.69 -8.40
C ARG A 185 1.36 3.88 -7.47
N PHE A 186 2.45 4.22 -6.79
CA PHE A 186 2.48 5.39 -5.90
C PHE A 186 2.15 6.68 -6.64
N ILE A 187 2.77 6.91 -7.80
CA ILE A 187 2.56 8.13 -8.59
C ILE A 187 1.11 8.21 -9.09
N THR A 188 0.59 7.13 -9.65
CA THR A 188 -0.78 7.11 -10.19
C THR A 188 -1.86 7.16 -9.10
N GLU A 189 -1.65 6.54 -7.94
CA GLU A 189 -2.58 6.64 -6.80
C GLU A 189 -2.56 8.02 -6.17
N ARG A 190 -1.38 8.65 -6.05
CA ARG A 190 -1.23 9.92 -5.34
C ARG A 190 -1.54 11.13 -6.21
N TYR A 191 -1.10 11.12 -7.47
CA TYR A 191 -1.15 12.28 -8.38
C TYR A 191 -1.99 12.05 -9.65
N GLY A 192 -2.54 10.85 -9.85
CA GLY A 192 -3.39 10.52 -11.00
C GLY A 192 -2.62 10.29 -12.30
N ALA A 193 -3.34 10.01 -13.39
CA ALA A 193 -2.77 9.69 -14.70
C ALA A 193 -1.99 10.85 -15.32
N ALA A 194 -2.47 12.09 -15.11
CA ALA A 194 -1.88 13.29 -15.66
C ALA A 194 -0.41 13.47 -15.25
N SER A 195 -0.04 12.98 -14.06
CA SER A 195 1.33 13.02 -13.56
C SER A 195 2.33 12.25 -14.42
N LEU A 196 1.90 11.22 -15.15
CA LEU A 196 2.79 10.44 -16.03
C LEU A 196 2.67 10.83 -17.51
N SER A 197 1.68 11.66 -17.87
CA SER A 197 1.33 12.00 -19.26
C SER A 197 2.51 12.44 -20.13
N LYS A 198 3.40 13.26 -19.55
CA LYS A 198 4.58 13.80 -20.25
C LYS A 198 5.59 12.72 -20.61
N ILE A 199 5.71 11.67 -19.80
CA ILE A 199 6.75 10.65 -19.93
C ILE A 199 6.25 9.32 -20.50
N LEU A 200 4.94 9.14 -20.63
CA LEU A 200 4.35 7.94 -21.24
C LEU A 200 4.04 8.13 -22.72
N MET A 201 4.05 7.03 -23.46
CA MET A 201 3.60 6.98 -24.85
C MET A 201 2.10 7.34 -24.96
N GLN A 202 1.70 7.93 -26.09
CA GLN A 202 0.34 8.50 -26.23
C GLN A 202 -0.78 7.46 -26.10
N ASN A 203 -0.59 6.27 -26.68
CA ASN A 203 -1.50 5.13 -26.54
C ASN A 203 -1.73 4.70 -25.08
N ILE A 204 -0.69 4.77 -24.26
CA ILE A 204 -0.77 4.46 -22.83
C ILE A 204 -1.50 5.57 -22.07
N ASN A 205 -1.23 6.84 -22.40
CA ASN A 205 -1.88 7.99 -21.76
C ASN A 205 -3.40 7.93 -21.82
N ASP A 206 -3.95 7.67 -22.99
CA ASP A 206 -5.40 7.64 -23.21
C ASP A 206 -6.05 6.53 -22.37
N SER A 207 -5.36 5.39 -22.24
CA SER A 207 -5.84 4.23 -21.48
C SER A 207 -5.77 4.43 -19.95
N ILE A 208 -4.74 5.11 -19.44
CA ILE A 208 -4.64 5.44 -18.00
C ILE A 208 -5.56 6.59 -17.63
N ALA A 209 -5.84 7.53 -18.54
CA ALA A 209 -6.82 8.58 -18.32
C ALA A 209 -8.22 7.99 -18.05
N GLN A 210 -8.61 6.92 -18.75
CA GLN A 210 -9.86 6.19 -18.49
C GLN A 210 -9.91 5.59 -17.08
N ARG A 211 -8.78 5.11 -16.56
CA ARG A 211 -8.70 4.59 -15.17
C ARG A 211 -9.08 5.65 -14.13
N ASP A 212 -8.85 6.93 -14.39
CA ASP A 212 -9.22 7.97 -13.42
C ASP A 212 -10.73 8.18 -13.28
N THR A 213 -11.53 7.72 -14.26
CA THR A 213 -13.01 7.73 -14.24
C THR A 213 -13.64 6.63 -13.38
N ILE A 214 -12.87 5.61 -12.99
CA ILE A 214 -13.36 4.47 -12.23
C ILE A 214 -13.75 4.91 -10.80
N LYS A 215 -15.03 4.71 -10.45
CA LYS A 215 -15.56 5.08 -9.11
C LYS A 215 -15.06 4.17 -7.98
N ASN A 216 -14.93 2.87 -8.23
CA ASN A 216 -14.49 1.92 -7.22
C ASN A 216 -12.98 2.07 -6.94
N ARG A 217 -12.62 2.45 -5.72
CA ARG A 217 -11.21 2.70 -5.33
C ARG A 217 -10.31 1.48 -5.50
N TYR A 218 -10.81 0.28 -5.19
CA TYR A 218 -10.05 -0.96 -5.36
C TYR A 218 -9.82 -1.23 -6.85
N THR A 219 -10.85 -1.15 -7.67
CA THR A 219 -10.74 -1.35 -9.13
C THR A 219 -9.80 -0.32 -9.76
N LYS A 220 -9.93 0.96 -9.39
CA LYS A 220 -9.05 2.04 -9.85
C LYS A 220 -7.58 1.77 -9.50
N ARG A 221 -7.32 1.23 -8.31
CA ARG A 221 -5.98 0.89 -7.81
C ARG A 221 -5.30 -0.19 -8.67
N TYR A 222 -5.99 -1.30 -8.94
CA TYR A 222 -5.40 -2.42 -9.67
C TYR A 222 -5.39 -2.22 -11.19
N ALA A 223 -6.48 -1.69 -11.77
CA ALA A 223 -6.59 -1.56 -13.22
C ALA A 223 -5.49 -0.66 -13.84
N GLY A 224 -5.15 0.45 -13.18
CA GLY A 224 -4.14 1.37 -13.70
C GLY A 224 -2.72 0.83 -13.60
N THR A 225 -2.41 0.17 -12.48
CA THR A 225 -1.10 -0.45 -12.25
C THR A 225 -0.87 -1.59 -13.22
N GLU A 226 -1.91 -2.38 -13.48
CA GLU A 226 -1.84 -3.54 -14.36
C GLU A 226 -1.73 -3.16 -15.83
N LEU A 227 -2.45 -2.13 -16.26
CA LEU A 227 -2.29 -1.57 -17.60
C LEU A 227 -0.87 -1.07 -17.81
N LEU A 228 -0.36 -0.26 -16.88
CA LEU A 228 1.01 0.23 -16.92
C LEU A 228 2.03 -0.90 -16.94
N ARG A 229 1.82 -1.94 -16.13
CA ARG A 229 2.67 -3.12 -16.10
C ARG A 229 2.77 -3.77 -17.47
N ARG A 230 1.62 -4.05 -18.10
CA ARG A 230 1.55 -4.74 -19.40
C ARG A 230 2.21 -3.90 -20.50
N GLU A 231 1.80 -2.63 -20.62
CA GLU A 231 2.27 -1.76 -21.69
C GLU A 231 3.77 -1.41 -21.56
N LEU A 232 4.31 -1.43 -20.33
CA LEU A 232 5.73 -1.17 -20.06
C LEU A 232 6.57 -2.45 -19.94
N GLY A 233 6.04 -3.61 -20.32
CA GLY A 233 6.80 -4.86 -20.37
C GLY A 233 7.28 -5.36 -19.00
N LEU A 234 6.61 -4.96 -17.92
CA LEU A 234 6.95 -5.38 -16.56
C LEU A 234 6.34 -6.76 -16.28
N LYS A 235 7.10 -7.67 -15.65
CA LYS A 235 6.59 -9.00 -15.27
C LYS A 235 5.42 -8.88 -14.28
N SER A 236 4.45 -9.80 -14.37
CA SER A 236 3.36 -9.93 -13.40
C SER A 236 3.95 -10.23 -12.04
N TYR A 237 3.67 -9.40 -11.04
CA TYR A 237 4.06 -9.70 -9.67
C TYR A 237 2.98 -9.29 -8.68
N TYR A 238 2.25 -10.32 -8.22
CA TYR A 238 1.60 -10.33 -6.93
C TYR A 238 2.67 -10.28 -5.83
N PRO A 239 2.42 -9.56 -4.73
CA PRO A 239 3.44 -9.22 -3.75
C PRO A 239 4.14 -10.46 -3.20
N SER A 240 5.45 -10.30 -3.03
CA SER A 240 6.41 -11.17 -2.32
C SER A 240 5.88 -11.63 -0.97
N GLY A 241 5.08 -12.68 -1.01
CA GLY A 241 4.50 -13.38 0.12
C GLY A 241 4.16 -14.80 -0.28
N GLY A 242 5.17 -15.57 -0.68
CA GLY A 242 5.22 -17.04 -0.63
C GLY A 242 4.24 -17.88 -1.48
N ASN A 243 3.08 -17.38 -1.89
CA ASN A 243 2.00 -18.25 -2.30
C ASN A 243 1.39 -17.84 -3.65
N ASN A 244 1.50 -18.73 -4.62
CA ASN A 244 0.85 -18.69 -5.94
C ASN A 244 -0.66 -18.94 -5.81
N TYR A 245 -1.38 -18.01 -5.17
CA TYR A 245 -2.82 -18.10 -5.05
C TYR A 245 -3.51 -17.64 -6.34
N ILE A 246 -4.32 -18.52 -6.92
CA ILE A 246 -5.27 -18.20 -7.98
C ILE A 246 -6.64 -18.12 -7.33
N GLU A 247 -7.29 -16.95 -7.42
CA GLU A 247 -8.63 -16.73 -6.87
C GLU A 247 -9.58 -16.23 -7.96
N TYR A 248 -10.67 -16.96 -8.15
CA TYR A 248 -11.72 -16.67 -9.11
C TYR A 248 -13.05 -16.39 -8.40
N TYR A 249 -13.75 -15.35 -8.86
CA TYR A 249 -15.11 -15.01 -8.47
C TYR A 249 -16.02 -14.99 -9.70
N GLN A 250 -17.22 -15.55 -9.58
CA GLN A 250 -18.26 -15.32 -10.56
C GLN A 250 -18.70 -13.85 -10.43
N GLY A 251 -18.36 -13.04 -11.45
CA GLY A 251 -18.39 -11.57 -11.41
C GLY A 251 -19.75 -10.90 -11.40
N SER A 252 -20.79 -11.59 -10.98
CA SER A 252 -22.14 -11.07 -10.92
C SER A 252 -22.54 -10.86 -9.46
N THR A 253 -22.56 -9.60 -9.03
CA THR A 253 -23.38 -9.16 -7.88
C THR A 253 -24.87 -9.17 -8.20
N ALA A 254 -25.27 -9.52 -9.43
CA ALA A 254 -26.64 -9.83 -9.77
C ALA A 254 -26.89 -11.32 -9.50
N ALA A 255 -28.15 -11.66 -9.19
CA ALA A 255 -28.55 -13.06 -9.09
C ALA A 255 -28.49 -13.68 -10.50
N ASP A 256 -27.40 -14.38 -10.81
CA ASP A 256 -27.35 -15.20 -12.03
C ASP A 256 -28.27 -16.41 -11.83
N ASP A 257 -29.28 -16.53 -12.70
CA ASP A 257 -30.19 -17.66 -12.73
C ASP A 257 -29.47 -18.92 -13.19
N PHE A 258 -29.77 -20.06 -12.56
CA PHE A 258 -29.31 -21.37 -13.01
C PHE A 258 -30.47 -22.35 -12.95
N ALA A 259 -30.69 -23.08 -14.04
CA ALA A 259 -31.75 -24.08 -14.10
C ALA A 259 -31.52 -25.17 -13.03
N SER A 260 -32.54 -25.37 -12.19
CA SER A 260 -32.64 -26.43 -11.17
C SER A 260 -33.60 -27.56 -11.57
N GLU A 261 -34.15 -27.52 -12.79
CA GLU A 261 -35.05 -28.54 -13.30
C GLU A 261 -34.40 -29.92 -13.28
N GLY A 262 -35.13 -30.92 -12.77
CA GLY A 262 -34.63 -32.30 -12.64
C GLY A 262 -33.80 -32.58 -11.39
N TYR A 263 -33.73 -31.65 -10.42
CA TYR A 263 -33.11 -31.85 -9.11
C TYR A 263 -34.11 -31.58 -7.98
N SER A 264 -34.13 -32.45 -6.97
CA SER A 264 -35.08 -32.36 -5.85
C SER A 264 -34.57 -31.49 -4.70
N ARG A 265 -33.25 -31.27 -4.59
CA ARG A 265 -32.63 -30.55 -3.47
C ARG A 265 -31.44 -29.69 -3.91
N VAL A 266 -31.21 -28.59 -3.19
CA VAL A 266 -30.07 -27.68 -3.37
C VAL A 266 -29.37 -27.47 -2.03
N PHE A 267 -28.04 -27.61 -2.02
CA PHE A 267 -27.18 -27.38 -0.86
C PHE A 267 -26.21 -26.24 -1.16
N SER A 268 -26.11 -25.27 -0.26
CA SER A 268 -25.05 -24.26 -0.33
C SER A 268 -23.74 -24.84 0.16
N ILE A 269 -22.68 -24.59 -0.60
CA ILE A 269 -21.31 -24.93 -0.25
C ILE A 269 -20.61 -23.64 0.10
N ASN A 270 -20.07 -23.59 1.32
CA ASN A 270 -19.17 -22.55 1.77
C ASN A 270 -18.05 -23.23 2.56
N TRP A 271 -16.97 -23.61 1.86
CA TRP A 271 -15.94 -24.48 2.40
C TRP A 271 -14.57 -23.83 2.36
N TYR A 272 -13.94 -23.75 3.53
CA TYR A 272 -12.56 -23.29 3.68
C TYR A 272 -11.66 -24.43 4.16
N ASN A 273 -10.48 -24.55 3.55
CA ASN A 273 -9.47 -25.52 3.94
C ASN A 273 -8.80 -25.10 5.26
N GLN A 274 -9.39 -25.49 6.39
CA GLN A 274 -8.88 -25.18 7.73
C GLN A 274 -7.98 -26.27 8.36
N GLY A 275 -7.54 -27.27 7.59
CA GLY A 275 -6.63 -28.33 8.07
C GLY A 275 -7.19 -29.25 9.17
N LYS A 276 -8.50 -29.20 9.47
CA LYS A 276 -9.15 -30.03 10.51
C LYS A 276 -9.79 -31.29 9.93
N MET A 277 -9.77 -32.36 10.73
CA MET A 277 -9.90 -33.77 10.32
C MET A 277 -11.32 -34.29 10.02
N LYS A 278 -12.31 -33.42 9.79
CA LYS A 278 -13.64 -33.81 9.30
C LYS A 278 -14.23 -32.69 8.45
N SER A 279 -13.86 -32.64 7.18
CA SER A 279 -14.58 -31.84 6.19
C SER A 279 -15.45 -32.74 5.34
N SER A 280 -16.69 -32.32 5.10
CA SER A 280 -17.59 -32.92 4.11
C SER A 280 -17.07 -32.75 2.68
N ILE A 281 -16.04 -31.93 2.47
CA ILE A 281 -15.39 -31.72 1.19
C ILE A 281 -13.91 -32.05 1.32
N LEU A 282 -13.42 -32.93 0.46
CA LEU A 282 -12.03 -33.38 0.41
C LEU A 282 -11.51 -33.28 -1.02
N GLN A 283 -10.27 -32.85 -1.18
CA GLN A 283 -9.57 -32.85 -2.46
C GLN A 283 -8.48 -33.93 -2.44
N ASP A 284 -8.43 -34.74 -3.50
CA ASP A 284 -7.36 -35.70 -3.77
C ASP A 284 -6.86 -35.47 -5.20
N GLY A 285 -5.68 -34.86 -5.33
CA GLY A 285 -5.18 -34.33 -6.60
C GLY A 285 -6.16 -33.33 -7.23
N ASP A 286 -6.52 -33.54 -8.50
CA ASP A 286 -7.55 -32.73 -9.19
C ASP A 286 -8.99 -33.23 -8.93
N THR A 287 -9.19 -34.21 -8.04
CA THR A 287 -10.52 -34.79 -7.76
C THR A 287 -11.13 -34.17 -6.51
N LEU A 288 -12.36 -33.69 -6.62
CA LEU A 288 -13.17 -33.19 -5.53
C LEU A 288 -14.16 -34.26 -5.07
N ARG A 289 -14.17 -34.55 -3.77
CA ARG A 289 -15.15 -35.41 -3.09
C ARG A 289 -16.01 -34.55 -2.17
N ILE A 290 -17.33 -34.61 -2.34
CA ILE A 290 -18.32 -33.91 -1.51
C ILE A 290 -19.24 -34.95 -0.88
N GLU A 291 -19.41 -34.90 0.43
CA GLU A 291 -20.24 -35.79 1.23
C GLU A 291 -21.42 -35.01 1.81
N VAL A 292 -22.64 -35.42 1.45
CA VAL A 292 -23.89 -34.80 1.94
C VAL A 292 -24.79 -35.90 2.48
N GLY A 293 -24.91 -35.95 3.80
CA GLY A 293 -25.57 -37.07 4.48
C GLY A 293 -24.83 -38.37 4.19
N GLU A 294 -25.52 -39.35 3.60
CA GLU A 294 -24.95 -40.64 3.21
C GLU A 294 -24.46 -40.69 1.75
N LYS A 295 -24.71 -39.63 0.96
CA LYS A 295 -24.34 -39.58 -0.46
C LYS A 295 -22.94 -38.99 -0.64
N ILE A 296 -22.17 -39.59 -1.55
CA ILE A 296 -20.81 -39.15 -1.90
C ILE A 296 -20.74 -38.81 -3.39
N TYR A 297 -20.46 -37.55 -3.67
CA TYR A 297 -20.27 -37.01 -5.01
C TYR A 297 -18.78 -36.87 -5.31
N LYS A 298 -18.33 -37.33 -6.48
CA LYS A 298 -16.93 -37.22 -6.93
C LYS A 298 -16.86 -36.65 -8.34
N THR A 299 -16.05 -35.62 -8.56
CA THR A 299 -15.84 -35.02 -9.88
C THR A 299 -14.42 -34.46 -10.00
N SER A 300 -13.94 -34.25 -11.23
CA SER A 300 -12.62 -33.65 -11.48
C SER A 300 -12.75 -32.13 -11.68
N LEU A 301 -11.89 -31.37 -11.01
CA LEU A 301 -11.76 -29.92 -11.16
C LEU A 301 -10.86 -29.52 -12.34
N LEU A 302 -10.29 -30.47 -13.08
CA LEU A 302 -9.31 -30.18 -14.14
C LEU A 302 -9.87 -29.28 -15.24
N SER A 303 -11.13 -29.45 -15.62
CA SER A 303 -11.80 -28.58 -16.61
C SER A 303 -11.97 -27.16 -16.08
N ILE A 304 -12.35 -27.01 -14.80
CA ILE A 304 -12.47 -25.72 -14.12
C ILE A 304 -11.12 -25.02 -14.05
N TYR A 305 -10.07 -25.73 -13.64
CA TYR A 305 -8.73 -25.19 -13.58
C TYR A 305 -8.23 -24.77 -14.96
N ARG A 306 -8.42 -25.59 -16.00
CA ARG A 306 -8.06 -25.19 -17.38
C ARG A 306 -8.81 -23.94 -17.82
N ASN A 307 -10.12 -23.88 -17.58
CA ASN A 307 -10.92 -22.71 -17.94
C ASN A 307 -10.40 -21.44 -17.24
N ILE A 308 -10.03 -21.54 -15.96
CA ILE A 308 -9.49 -20.41 -15.18
C ILE A 308 -8.07 -20.05 -15.66
N GLU A 309 -7.21 -21.04 -15.90
CA GLU A 309 -5.82 -20.86 -16.33
C GLU A 309 -5.71 -20.36 -17.78
N THR A 310 -6.72 -20.56 -18.62
CA THR A 310 -6.79 -19.98 -19.97
C THR A 310 -7.19 -18.51 -20.00
N LEU A 311 -7.69 -17.97 -18.88
CA LEU A 311 -7.96 -16.55 -18.74
C LEU A 311 -6.65 -15.85 -18.37
N GLU A 312 -6.41 -14.66 -18.94
CA GLU A 312 -5.33 -13.81 -18.43
C GLU A 312 -5.60 -13.50 -16.94
N ASP A 313 -4.56 -13.40 -16.10
CA ASP A 313 -4.68 -13.20 -14.64
C ASP A 313 -5.61 -12.04 -14.24
N THR A 314 -5.80 -11.07 -15.14
CA THR A 314 -6.66 -9.89 -14.97
C THR A 314 -8.14 -10.14 -15.29
N GLU A 315 -8.44 -11.13 -16.14
CA GLU A 315 -9.78 -11.53 -16.54
C GLU A 315 -10.40 -12.59 -15.61
N SER A 316 -9.55 -13.24 -14.81
CA SER A 316 -9.90 -14.27 -13.81
C SER A 316 -10.92 -13.82 -12.76
N ARG A 317 -11.22 -12.52 -12.64
CA ARG A 317 -12.07 -12.05 -11.54
C ARG A 317 -13.54 -11.89 -11.86
N ASN A 318 -13.96 -11.76 -13.12
CA ASN A 318 -15.35 -11.37 -13.40
C ASN A 318 -15.98 -11.80 -14.76
N LYS A 319 -15.30 -12.57 -15.63
CA LYS A 319 -15.74 -12.72 -17.03
C LYS A 319 -16.06 -14.14 -17.53
N MET A 320 -16.09 -15.17 -16.67
CA MET A 320 -16.44 -16.50 -17.14
C MET A 320 -17.95 -16.73 -17.13
N GLU A 321 -18.49 -17.18 -18.27
CA GLU A 321 -19.86 -17.69 -18.38
C GLU A 321 -20.15 -18.74 -17.29
N PRO A 322 -21.30 -18.66 -16.58
CA PRO A 322 -21.63 -19.55 -15.46
C PRO A 322 -21.46 -21.04 -15.81
N ASN A 323 -21.78 -21.40 -17.05
CA ASN A 323 -21.79 -22.76 -17.58
C ASN A 323 -20.39 -23.40 -17.57
N LYS A 324 -19.33 -22.58 -17.67
CA LYS A 324 -17.93 -23.05 -17.64
C LYS A 324 -17.43 -23.36 -16.23
N LEU A 325 -18.22 -23.01 -15.21
CA LEU A 325 -17.98 -23.29 -13.79
C LEU A 325 -18.95 -24.34 -13.23
N MET A 326 -19.62 -25.08 -14.12
CA MET A 326 -20.52 -26.16 -13.76
C MET A 326 -19.84 -27.51 -13.98
N LEU A 327 -19.95 -28.38 -12.98
CA LEU A 327 -19.54 -29.78 -13.08
C LEU A 327 -20.75 -30.68 -12.86
N PHE A 328 -20.82 -31.75 -13.63
CA PHE A 328 -21.84 -32.78 -13.47
C PHE A 328 -21.22 -33.99 -12.78
N PHE A 329 -21.98 -34.58 -11.85
CA PHE A 329 -21.64 -35.85 -11.25
C PHE A 329 -22.33 -36.94 -12.03
N ASP A 330 -21.53 -37.73 -12.76
CA ASP A 330 -22.04 -38.84 -13.54
C ASP A 330 -21.94 -40.11 -12.70
N GLN A 331 -23.01 -40.44 -11.97
CA GLN A 331 -23.17 -41.74 -11.34
C GLN A 331 -24.45 -42.38 -11.86
N LYS A 332 -24.39 -43.67 -12.18
CA LYS A 332 -25.47 -44.47 -12.79
C LYS A 332 -26.83 -44.43 -12.05
N ILE A 333 -26.88 -43.91 -10.82
CA ILE A 333 -28.05 -43.94 -9.94
C ILE A 333 -28.38 -42.56 -9.34
N ASP A 334 -27.41 -41.66 -9.19
CA ASP A 334 -27.61 -40.33 -8.60
C ASP A 334 -26.93 -39.25 -9.48
N SER A 335 -27.74 -38.49 -10.22
CA SER A 335 -27.27 -37.34 -10.97
C SER A 335 -27.15 -36.12 -10.05
N GLY A 336 -26.03 -35.41 -10.16
CA GLY A 336 -25.79 -34.17 -9.41
C GLY A 336 -25.16 -33.10 -10.27
N LYS A 337 -25.29 -31.85 -9.86
CA LYS A 337 -24.68 -30.67 -10.51
C LYS A 337 -24.03 -29.77 -9.48
N LEU A 338 -22.75 -29.49 -9.64
CA LEU A 338 -22.01 -28.51 -8.86
C LEU A 338 -21.92 -27.21 -9.66
N VAL A 339 -22.40 -26.12 -9.08
CA VAL A 339 -22.27 -24.76 -9.62
C VAL A 339 -21.29 -24.00 -8.74
N ILE A 340 -20.13 -23.64 -9.28
CA ILE A 340 -19.06 -22.95 -8.54
C ILE A 340 -19.22 -21.44 -8.69
N ARG A 341 -19.35 -20.74 -7.57
CA ARG A 341 -19.41 -19.26 -7.53
C ARG A 341 -18.06 -18.64 -7.21
N GLN A 342 -17.28 -19.25 -6.33
CA GLN A 342 -15.94 -18.81 -5.98
C GLN A 342 -15.05 -20.03 -5.81
N ILE A 343 -13.83 -19.92 -6.32
CA ILE A 343 -12.81 -20.94 -6.14
C ILE A 343 -11.45 -20.29 -5.93
N ASN A 344 -10.73 -20.72 -4.90
CA ASN A 344 -9.38 -20.27 -4.59
C ASN A 344 -8.48 -21.49 -4.43
N TYR A 345 -7.35 -21.52 -5.15
CA TYR A 345 -6.38 -22.60 -5.06
C TYR A 345 -4.94 -22.10 -5.22
N GLU A 346 -4.00 -22.79 -4.60
CA GLU A 346 -2.56 -22.66 -4.80
C GLU A 346 -2.13 -23.52 -5.99
N LYS A 347 -1.18 -23.03 -6.79
CA LYS A 347 -0.52 -23.80 -7.86
C LYS A 347 0.99 -23.87 -7.62
N ASP A 348 1.50 -25.08 -7.47
CA ASP A 348 2.93 -25.36 -7.30
C ASP A 348 3.43 -26.44 -8.29
N SER A 349 4.68 -26.88 -8.15
CA SER A 349 5.28 -27.93 -8.97
C SER A 349 4.71 -29.33 -8.71
N LEU A 350 3.96 -29.53 -7.63
CA LEU A 350 3.39 -30.81 -7.18
C LEU A 350 1.90 -30.94 -7.54
N GLY A 351 1.20 -29.84 -7.81
CA GLY A 351 -0.18 -29.84 -8.28
C GLY A 351 -0.96 -28.57 -7.94
N ARG A 352 -2.27 -28.72 -7.80
CA ARG A 352 -3.19 -27.64 -7.39
C ARG A 352 -3.84 -27.98 -6.06
N LYS A 353 -3.77 -27.06 -5.10
CA LYS A 353 -4.31 -27.24 -3.76
C LYS A 353 -5.41 -26.23 -3.48
N LEU A 354 -6.62 -26.72 -3.23
CA LEU A 354 -7.81 -25.93 -3.00
C LEU A 354 -7.79 -25.31 -1.58
N ASN A 355 -8.04 -24.01 -1.51
CA ASN A 355 -8.09 -23.24 -0.26
C ASN A 355 -9.53 -22.87 0.13
N ASN A 356 -10.35 -22.53 -0.86
CA ASN A 356 -11.76 -22.21 -0.68
C ASN A 356 -12.57 -22.68 -1.89
N LEU A 357 -13.81 -23.10 -1.65
CA LEU A 357 -14.82 -23.36 -2.64
C LEU A 357 -16.18 -22.88 -2.11
N GLU A 358 -16.82 -22.00 -2.87
CA GLU A 358 -18.19 -21.55 -2.61
C GLU A 358 -19.08 -21.79 -3.82
N GLY A 359 -20.31 -22.24 -3.59
CA GLY A 359 -21.21 -22.62 -4.67
C GLY A 359 -22.47 -23.33 -4.23
N PHE A 360 -23.10 -24.03 -5.16
CA PHE A 360 -24.30 -24.82 -4.93
C PHE A 360 -24.14 -26.24 -5.47
N LEU A 361 -24.59 -27.22 -4.70
CA LEU A 361 -24.76 -28.60 -5.15
C LEU A 361 -26.25 -28.91 -5.30
N LEU A 362 -26.65 -29.26 -6.52
CA LEU A 362 -27.99 -29.74 -6.84
C LEU A 362 -27.95 -31.25 -6.97
N HIS A 363 -28.92 -31.95 -6.37
CA HIS A 363 -29.02 -33.40 -6.48
C HIS A 363 -30.46 -33.90 -6.33
N ASN A 364 -30.66 -35.19 -6.66
CA ASN A 364 -31.92 -35.90 -6.47
C ASN A 364 -31.99 -36.65 -5.13
#